data_AF-A0A356J1I1-F1
#
_entry.id   AF-A0A356J1I1-F1
#
_cell.length_a   1.000
_cell.length_b   1.000
_cell.length_c   1.000
_cell.angle_alpha   90.00
_cell.angle_beta   90.00
_cell.angle_gamma   90.00
#
_symmetry.space_group_name_H-M   'P 1'
#
loop_
_entity.id
_entity.type
_entity.pdbx_description
1 polymer ?
#
loop_
_entity_poly.entity_id
_entity_poly.type
_entity_poly.pdbx_seq_one_letter_code
_entity_poly.pdbx_strand_id
1 'polypeptide(L)' 'MNEETTKKLLNNKKVVEEIDRHRWIESEKAGRDIGFDRASTDWLERFSQAWMDYHMPKQRSSGGDSKNTPKNDT' A
#
# COMPACT_ATOMS: atom_id res chain seq x y z
N MET A 1 5.86 -7.70 -6.13
CA MET A 1 4.87 -7.28 -7.14
C MET A 1 5.61 -6.95 -8.43
N ASN A 2 4.96 -7.06 -9.59
CA ASN A 2 5.58 -6.72 -10.87
C ASN A 2 5.50 -5.22 -11.14
N GLU A 3 6.46 -4.67 -11.88
CA GLU A 3 6.53 -3.24 -12.21
C GLU A 3 5.31 -2.76 -13.03
N GLU A 4 4.68 -3.66 -13.79
CA GLU A 4 3.46 -3.37 -14.54
C GLU A 4 2.23 -3.23 -13.61
N THR A 5 2.12 -4.08 -12.59
CA THR A 5 1.04 -4.00 -11.60
C THR A 5 1.11 -2.71 -10.78
N THR A 6 2.31 -2.28 -10.39
CA THR A 6 2.48 -1.01 -9.66
C THR A 6 2.10 0.18 -10.53
N LYS A 7 2.54 0.23 -11.79
CA LYS A 7 2.13 1.28 -12.75
C LYS A 7 0.61 1.30 -12.97
N LYS A 8 -0.02 0.13 -13.08
CA LYS A 8 -1.48 0.01 -13.26
C LYS A 8 -2.26 0.51 -12.05
N LEU A 9 -1.77 0.23 -10.83
CA LEU A 9 -2.36 0.73 -9.59
C LEU A 9 -2.20 2.26 -9.48
N LEU A 10 -1.01 2.79 -9.77
CA LEU A 10 -0.75 4.23 -9.77
C LEU A 10 -1.56 5.00 -10.83
N ASN A 11 -1.97 4.35 -11.91
CA ASN A 11 -2.86 4.95 -12.90
C ASN A 11 -4.31 5.12 -12.40
N ASN A 12 -4.68 4.48 -11.28
CA ASN A 12 -6.00 4.59 -10.69
C ASN A 12 -6.05 5.75 -9.69
N LYS A 13 -6.91 6.74 -9.95
CA LYS A 13 -7.11 7.90 -9.07
C LYS A 13 -7.34 7.54 -7.60
N LYS A 14 -8.11 6.48 -7.33
CA LYS A 14 -8.41 6.06 -5.94
C LYS A 14 -7.16 5.61 -5.19
N VAL A 15 -6.25 4.92 -5.88
CA VAL A 15 -4.98 4.47 -5.30
C VAL A 15 -4.07 5.67 -5.03
N VAL A 16 -4.03 6.63 -5.96
CA VAL A 16 -3.24 7.86 -5.78
C VAL A 16 -3.74 8.66 -4.57
N GLU A 17 -5.05 8.79 -4.37
CA GLU A 17 -5.63 9.46 -3.19
C GLU A 17 -5.24 8.76 -1.87
N GLU A 18 -5.24 7.43 -1.85
CA GLU A 18 -4.79 6.66 -0.68
C GLU A 18 -3.29 6.84 -0.39
N ILE A 19 -2.46 6.86 -1.45
CA ILE A 19 -1.03 7.14 -1.33
C ILE A 19 -0.81 8.56 -0.81
N ASP A 20 -1.59 9.53 -1.26
CA ASP A 20 -1.47 10.94 -0.83
C ASP A 20 -1.79 11.09 0.66
N ARG A 21 -2.86 10.43 1.14
CA ARG A 21 -3.19 10.37 2.57
C ARG A 21 -2.09 9.67 3.37
N HIS A 22 -1.58 8.54 2.89
CA HIS A 22 -0.50 7.81 3.56
C HIS A 22 0.76 8.66 3.68
N ARG A 23 1.12 9.32 2.58
CA ARG A 23 2.22 10.30 2.55
C ARG A 23 2.00 11.39 3.57
N TRP A 24 0.80 11.97 3.64
CA TRP A 24 0.50 13.05 4.58
C TRP A 24 0.70 12.60 6.03
N ILE A 25 0.15 11.44 6.41
CA ILE A 25 0.29 10.89 7.77
C ILE A 25 1.76 10.61 8.12
N GLU A 26 2.51 10.01 7.20
CA GLU A 26 3.93 9.72 7.42
C GLU A 26 4.80 10.97 7.44
N SER A 27 4.46 12.00 6.65
CA SER A 27 5.13 13.30 6.69
C SER A 27 4.90 14.01 8.02
N GLU A 28 3.67 13.96 8.56
CA GLU A 28 3.36 14.48 9.90
C GLU A 28 4.15 13.74 10.98
N LYS A 29 4.22 12.40 10.88
CA LYS A 29 4.94 11.57 11.84
C LYS A 29 6.46 11.72 11.77
N ALA A 30 7.00 11.92 10.56
CA ALA A 30 8.44 12.10 10.33
C ALA A 30 8.90 13.54 10.61
N GLY A 31 7.98 14.50 10.74
CA GLY A 31 8.28 15.92 10.85
C GLY A 31 8.95 16.51 9.61
N ARG A 32 8.87 15.82 8.47
CA ARG A 32 9.42 16.24 7.18
C ARG A 32 8.67 15.54 6.06
N ASP A 33 8.63 16.16 4.89
CA ASP A 33 8.05 15.48 3.72
C ASP A 33 8.86 14.22 3.36
N ILE A 34 8.18 13.08 3.33
CA ILE A 34 8.82 11.81 2.97
C ILE A 34 8.93 11.61 1.46
N GLY A 35 8.23 12.43 0.67
CA GLY A 35 8.16 12.35 -0.79
C GLY A 35 7.15 11.32 -1.30
N PHE A 36 6.63 11.56 -2.51
CA PHE A 36 5.64 10.68 -3.14
C PHE A 36 6.23 9.31 -3.53
N ASP A 37 7.48 9.27 -3.98
CA ASP A 37 8.15 8.03 -4.38
C ASP A 37 8.23 7.02 -3.22
N ARG A 38 8.61 7.51 -2.03
CA ARG A 38 8.75 6.68 -0.84
C ARG A 38 7.39 6.26 -0.28
N ALA A 39 6.42 7.19 -0.24
CA ALA A 39 5.07 6.90 0.21
C ALA A 39 4.34 5.91 -0.71
N SER A 40 4.48 6.08 -2.03
CA SER A 40 3.88 5.18 -3.02
C SER A 40 4.49 3.79 -2.92
N THR A 41 5.81 3.69 -2.76
CA THR A 41 6.48 2.39 -2.58
C THR A 41 5.99 1.67 -1.32
N ASP A 42 5.98 2.34 -0.15
CA ASP A 42 5.51 1.72 1.11
C ASP A 42 4.03 1.33 1.03
N TRP A 43 3.18 2.19 0.44
CA TRP A 43 1.78 1.88 0.23
C TRP A 43 1.58 0.69 -0.72
N LEU A 44 2.36 0.64 -1.80
CA LEU A 44 2.34 -0.44 -2.78
C LEU A 44 2.90 -1.76 -2.25
N GLU A 45 3.64 -1.78 -1.14
CA GLU A 45 4.04 -3.04 -0.50
C GLU A 45 3.02 -3.52 0.54
N ARG A 46 2.36 -2.60 1.25
CA ARG A 46 1.56 -2.92 2.44
C ARG A 46 0.04 -2.94 2.18
N PHE A 47 -0.45 -2.05 1.33
CA PHE A 47 -1.90 -1.83 1.13
C PHE A 47 -2.40 -2.31 -0.23
N SER A 48 -1.56 -2.28 -1.26
CA SER A 48 -1.88 -2.75 -2.61
C SER A 48 -2.46 -4.17 -2.65
N GLN A 49 -1.98 -5.06 -1.79
CA GLN A 49 -2.39 -6.46 -1.79
C GLN A 49 -3.83 -6.60 -1.30
N ALA A 50 -4.21 -5.86 -0.26
CA ALA A 50 -5.59 -5.76 0.22
C ALA A 50 -6.49 -5.04 -0.80
N TRP A 51 -5.99 -3.98 -1.44
CA TRP A 51 -6.70 -3.25 -2.49
C TRP A 51 -7.03 -4.15 -3.68
N MET A 52 -6.04 -4.94 -4.13
CA MET A 52 -6.21 -5.91 -5.20
C MET A 52 -7.18 -7.01 -4.80
N ASP A 53 -7.15 -7.51 -3.56
CA ASP A 53 -8.08 -8.54 -3.10
C ASP A 53 -9.53 -8.03 -3.06
N TYR A 54 -9.75 -6.78 -2.64
CA TYR A 54 -11.07 -6.17 -2.58
C TYR A 54 -11.64 -5.80 -3.96
N HIS A 55 -10.80 -5.25 -4.84
CA HIS A 55 -11.26 -4.74 -6.15
C HIS A 55 -11.08 -5.70 -7.31
N MET A 56 -10.13 -6.63 -7.23
CA MET A 56 -9.99 -7.70 -8.21
C MET A 56 -10.65 -8.93 -7.60
N PRO A 57 -11.83 -9.37 -8.09
CA PRO A 57 -12.42 -10.60 -7.61
C PRO A 57 -11.46 -11.74 -7.92
N LYS A 58 -10.70 -12.14 -6.91
CA LYS A 58 -9.85 -13.31 -6.97
C LYS A 58 -10.80 -14.47 -7.08
N GLN A 59 -10.78 -15.16 -8.22
CA GLN A 59 -11.54 -16.39 -8.38
C GLN A 59 -11.12 -17.29 -7.22
N ARG A 60 -12.08 -17.56 -6.32
CA ARG A 60 -11.83 -18.15 -5.00
C ARG A 60 -10.94 -19.37 -5.15
N SER A 61 -9.72 -19.29 -4.67
CA SER A 61 -8.88 -20.43 -4.37
C SER A 61 -8.16 -20.11 -3.06
N SER A 62 -8.69 -20.75 -2.04
CA SER A 62 -8.30 -20.83 -0.65
C SER A 62 -6.79 -20.86 -0.41
N GLY A 63 -6.32 -20.11 0.60
CA GLY A 63 -5.14 -20.50 1.41
C GLY A 63 -3.92 -19.59 1.32
N GLY A 64 -3.62 -18.92 2.43
CA GLY A 64 -2.28 -18.43 2.83
C GLY A 64 -1.94 -17.00 2.43
N ASP A 65 -1.16 -16.23 3.19
CA ASP A 65 -0.59 -16.37 4.52
C ASP A 65 0.10 -15.02 4.87
N SER A 66 -0.02 -14.59 6.14
CA SER A 66 0.90 -13.81 6.98
C SER A 66 1.71 -12.55 6.55
N LYS A 67 1.80 -11.67 7.58
CA LYS A 67 2.88 -10.73 8.01
C LYS A 67 2.51 -9.24 7.83
N ASN A 68 2.70 -8.32 8.79
CA ASN A 68 3.53 -8.28 9.99
C ASN A 68 2.94 -7.20 10.94
N THR A 69 2.48 -7.57 12.15
CA THR A 69 2.26 -6.61 13.24
C THR A 69 3.54 -6.56 14.08
N PRO A 70 4.22 -5.41 14.21
CA PRO A 70 5.27 -5.29 15.21
C PRO A 70 4.60 -5.32 16.58
N LYS A 71 4.76 -6.44 17.29
CA LYS A 71 4.50 -6.52 18.72
C LYS A 71 5.57 -5.66 19.40
N ASN A 72 5.12 -4.49 19.88
CA ASN A 72 5.74 -3.76 20.97
C ASN A 72 5.56 -4.61 22.23
N ASP A 73 6.60 -5.36 22.61
CA ASP A 73 6.74 -6.01 23.92
C ASP A 73 7.33 -4.97 24.89
N THR A 74 6.62 -4.74 25.99
CA THR A 74 7.06 -4.00 27.19
C THR A 74 7.96 -4.87 28.05
#